data_AF-A0A9P8Y6I0-F1
#
_entry.id   AF-A0A9P8Y6I0-F1
#
_cell.length_a   1.000
_cell.length_b   1.000
_cell.length_c   1.000
_cell.angle_alpha   90.00
_cell.angle_beta   90.00
_cell.angle_gamma   90.00
#
_symmetry.space_group_name_H-M   'P 1'
#
loop_
_entity.id
_entity.type
_entity.pdbx_description
1 polymer ?
#
loop_
_entity_poly.entity_id
_entity_poly.type
_entity_poly.pdbx_seq_one_letter_code
_entity_poly.pdbx_strand_id
1 'polypeptide(L)'
;MDRFWLPRVGGNSLLSYGSAAVVSIAALLKLQEHATNYFGSETHCFKSVRTNWDDLPTANCFTVSPKGIITNVYAVDDSKIGSGSERLSEGYAIPGFWDGHGHLLQDDEDPTVRLKRAAAYEEEVEAILKPLRRKPFHKINASELSADAVALKVEECIGLRQGPDV
;
A
#
# COMPACT_ATOMS: atom_id res chain seq x y z
N MET A 1 48.80 -40.74 48.73
CA MET A 1 48.25 -39.38 49.00
C MET A 1 48.59 -38.56 47.77
N ASP A 2 47.78 -38.69 46.73
CA ASP A 2 48.04 -38.07 45.44
C ASP A 2 47.43 -36.67 45.44
N ARG A 3 48.29 -35.66 45.37
CA ARG A 3 47.88 -34.26 45.31
C ARG A 3 47.34 -33.98 43.91
N PHE A 4 46.03 -33.85 43.81
CA PHE A 4 45.35 -33.29 42.65
C PHE A 4 45.90 -31.90 42.34
N TRP A 5 46.63 -31.79 41.24
CA TRP A 5 47.15 -30.54 40.73
C TRP A 5 46.07 -29.89 39.87
N LEU A 6 45.35 -28.91 40.43
CA LEU A 6 44.45 -28.07 39.64
C LEU A 6 45.30 -27.06 38.86
N PRO A 7 45.13 -26.94 37.53
CA PRO A 7 45.87 -25.97 36.76
C PRO A 7 45.44 -24.56 37.18
N ARG A 8 46.44 -23.74 37.54
CA ARG A 8 46.28 -22.31 37.81
C ARG A 8 45.86 -21.62 36.51
N VAL A 9 44.61 -21.20 36.41
CA VAL A 9 44.13 -20.36 35.30
C VAL A 9 44.66 -18.94 35.51
N GLY A 10 45.70 -18.59 34.75
CA GLY A 10 46.28 -17.25 34.69
C GLY A 10 45.33 -16.25 34.01
N GLY A 11 45.35 -15.00 34.48
CA GLY A 11 44.36 -13.93 34.23
C GLY A 11 44.18 -13.40 32.81
N ASN A 12 44.58 -14.13 31.77
CA ASN A 12 44.39 -13.75 30.35
C ASN A 12 43.26 -14.53 29.66
N SER A 13 42.69 -15.56 30.30
CA SER A 13 41.65 -16.41 29.70
C SER A 13 40.30 -15.71 29.50
N LEU A 14 39.92 -14.76 30.36
CA LEU A 14 38.58 -14.15 30.33
C LEU A 14 38.29 -13.38 29.03
N LEU A 15 39.30 -12.73 28.44
CA LEU A 15 39.18 -12.03 27.15
C LEU A 15 39.06 -12.99 25.96
N SER A 16 39.71 -14.16 26.02
CA SER A 16 39.64 -15.16 24.95
C SER A 16 38.27 -15.83 24.88
N TYR A 17 37.66 -16.16 26.03
CA TYR A 17 36.34 -16.80 26.06
C TYR A 17 35.19 -15.88 25.63
N GLY A 18 35.30 -14.57 25.90
CA GLY A 18 34.31 -13.59 25.45
C GLY A 18 34.18 -13.55 23.93
N SER A 19 35.31 -13.58 23.22
CA SER A 19 35.32 -13.52 21.75
C SER A 19 34.65 -14.74 21.09
N ALA A 20 34.95 -15.96 21.58
CA ALA A 20 34.37 -17.18 21.04
C ALA A 20 32.85 -17.28 21.31
N ALA A 21 32.40 -16.83 22.48
CA ALA A 21 30.97 -16.78 22.81
C ALA A 21 30.21 -15.81 21.90
N VAL A 22 30.75 -14.61 21.66
CA VAL A 22 30.12 -13.61 20.77
C VAL A 22 30.04 -14.13 19.34
N VAL A 23 31.09 -14.73 18.79
CA VAL A 23 31.09 -15.31 17.44
C VAL A 23 30.07 -16.44 17.32
N SER A 24 29.99 -17.31 18.33
CA SER A 24 29.03 -18.43 18.34
C SER A 24 27.59 -17.94 18.36
N ILE A 25 27.28 -16.93 19.18
CA ILE A 25 25.95 -16.31 19.22
C ILE A 25 25.61 -15.64 17.89
N ALA A 26 26.55 -14.88 17.31
CA ALA A 26 26.34 -14.23 16.01
C ALA A 26 26.07 -15.25 14.89
N ALA A 27 26.79 -16.37 14.89
CA ALA A 27 26.57 -17.47 13.93
C ALA A 27 25.18 -18.09 14.08
N LEU A 28 24.73 -18.34 15.32
CA LEU A 28 23.39 -18.86 15.59
C LEU A 28 22.29 -17.90 15.12
N LEU A 29 22.44 -16.60 15.38
CA LEU A 29 21.49 -15.59 14.92
C LEU A 29 21.43 -15.53 13.39
N LYS A 30 22.57 -15.62 12.71
CA LYS A 30 22.62 -15.65 11.25
C LYS A 30 21.99 -16.92 10.67
N LEU A 31 22.22 -18.07 11.30
CA LEU A 31 21.60 -19.32 10.88
C LEU A 31 20.08 -19.28 11.06
N GLN A 32 19.61 -18.74 12.18
CA GLN A 32 18.18 -18.55 12.44
C GLN A 32 17.56 -17.60 11.41
N GLU A 33 18.19 -16.45 11.13
CA GLU A 33 17.74 -15.51 10.11
C GLU A 33 17.65 -16.18 8.73
N HIS A 34 18.67 -16.93 8.34
CA HIS A 34 18.68 -17.66 7.08
C HIS A 34 17.56 -18.70 7.01
N ALA A 35 17.33 -19.47 8.09
CA ALA A 35 16.23 -20.43 8.16
C ALA A 35 14.87 -19.72 8.01
N THR A 36 14.66 -18.60 8.70
CA THR A 36 13.40 -17.84 8.58
C THR A 36 13.17 -17.31 7.17
N ASN A 37 14.22 -16.81 6.51
CA ASN A 37 14.13 -16.37 5.12
C ASN A 37 13.84 -17.55 4.19
N TYR A 38 14.48 -18.70 4.39
CA TYR A 38 14.29 -19.88 3.54
C TYR A 38 12.88 -20.46 3.63
N PHE A 39 12.33 -20.59 4.84
CA PHE A 39 11.00 -21.21 5.04
C PHE A 39 9.85 -20.24 4.84
N GLY A 40 10.07 -18.94 5.01
CA GLY A 40 9.02 -17.93 4.92
C GLY A 40 9.07 -17.07 3.66
N SER A 41 10.02 -17.29 2.75
CA SER A 41 10.06 -16.54 1.50
C SER A 41 9.00 -17.00 0.52
N GLU A 42 8.41 -16.05 -0.18
CA GLU A 42 7.45 -16.30 -1.26
C GLU A 42 8.03 -15.86 -2.59
N THR A 43 7.85 -16.68 -3.63
CA THR A 43 8.27 -16.35 -4.99
C THR A 43 7.05 -15.94 -5.82
N HIS A 44 7.13 -14.78 -6.46
CA HIS A 44 6.11 -14.28 -7.36
C HIS A 44 6.64 -14.28 -8.79
N CYS A 45 5.82 -14.80 -9.72
CA CYS A 45 6.17 -14.93 -11.11
C CYS A 45 5.13 -14.27 -12.01
N PHE A 46 5.61 -13.42 -12.91
CA PHE A 46 4.83 -12.61 -13.83
C PHE A 46 5.34 -12.79 -15.26
N LYS A 47 4.55 -12.35 -16.23
CA LYS A 47 4.94 -12.34 -17.63
C LYS A 47 6.20 -11.51 -17.84
N SER A 48 6.30 -10.36 -17.17
CA SER A 48 7.52 -9.56 -17.12
C SER A 48 7.57 -8.68 -15.87
N VAL A 49 8.75 -8.58 -15.29
CA VAL A 49 9.12 -7.76 -14.15
C VAL A 49 10.20 -6.79 -14.61
N ARG A 50 9.98 -5.49 -14.46
CA ARG A 50 11.00 -4.47 -14.71
C ARG A 50 11.86 -4.29 -13.45
N THR A 51 13.18 -4.35 -13.59
CA THR A 51 14.11 -4.48 -12.46
C THR A 51 15.04 -3.29 -12.26
N ASN A 52 15.00 -2.28 -13.16
CA ASN A 52 15.85 -1.07 -13.11
C ASN A 52 17.37 -1.35 -12.94
N TRP A 53 17.81 -2.60 -13.16
CA TRP A 53 19.20 -3.00 -13.19
C TRP A 53 19.68 -3.03 -14.64
N ASP A 54 20.92 -2.59 -14.87
CA ASP A 54 21.48 -2.51 -16.22
C ASP A 54 21.70 -3.89 -16.84
N ASP A 55 22.24 -4.83 -16.05
CA ASP A 55 22.59 -6.19 -16.53
C ASP A 55 21.37 -7.11 -16.71
N LEU A 56 20.30 -6.83 -15.96
CA LEU A 56 19.05 -7.57 -16.02
C LEU A 56 17.93 -6.55 -15.95
N PRO A 57 17.51 -5.92 -17.07
CA PRO A 57 16.45 -4.90 -17.08
C PRO A 57 15.04 -5.49 -17.01
N THR A 58 14.91 -6.77 -17.39
CA THR A 58 13.66 -7.54 -17.37
C THR A 58 13.89 -8.91 -16.75
N ALA A 59 12.99 -9.32 -15.87
CA ALA A 59 12.95 -10.63 -15.23
C ALA A 59 11.52 -11.21 -15.32
N ASN A 60 11.31 -12.41 -14.80
CA ASN A 60 9.98 -13.02 -14.73
C ASN A 60 9.57 -13.27 -13.28
N CYS A 61 10.52 -13.66 -12.43
CA CYS A 61 10.25 -14.05 -11.06
C CYS A 61 11.14 -13.28 -10.08
N PHE A 62 10.61 -13.05 -8.88
CA PHE A 62 11.37 -12.54 -7.75
C PHE A 62 10.87 -13.16 -6.44
N THR A 63 11.77 -13.29 -5.47
CA THR A 63 11.49 -13.86 -4.15
C THR A 63 11.53 -12.78 -3.09
N VAL A 64 10.49 -12.74 -2.26
CA VAL A 64 10.32 -11.79 -1.16
C VAL A 64 10.42 -12.54 0.17
N SER A 65 11.30 -12.06 1.04
CA SER A 65 11.43 -12.57 2.42
C SER A 65 10.23 -12.15 3.29
N PRO A 66 10.03 -12.79 4.46
CA PRO A 66 9.01 -12.36 5.43
C PRO A 66 9.09 -10.90 5.87
N LYS A 67 10.25 -10.26 5.71
CA LYS A 67 10.50 -8.85 6.03
C LYS A 67 10.15 -7.89 4.86
N GLY A 68 9.66 -8.41 3.74
CA GLY A 68 9.37 -7.61 2.54
C GLY A 68 10.58 -7.28 1.68
N ILE A 69 11.73 -7.90 1.94
CA ILE A 69 12.97 -7.66 1.18
C ILE A 69 13.05 -8.64 0.01
N ILE A 70 13.35 -8.13 -1.19
CA ILE A 70 13.62 -8.95 -2.38
C ILE A 70 14.99 -9.62 -2.21
N THR A 71 15.03 -10.95 -2.22
CA THR A 71 16.25 -11.75 -2.01
C THR A 71 16.76 -12.40 -3.28
N ASN A 72 15.92 -12.59 -4.29
CA ASN A 72 16.30 -13.18 -5.56
C ASN A 72 15.45 -12.61 -6.70
N VAL A 73 16.03 -12.47 -7.88
CA VAL A 73 15.37 -11.97 -9.10
C VAL A 73 15.99 -12.70 -10.29
N TYR A 74 15.16 -13.32 -11.13
CA TYR A 74 15.64 -14.11 -12.26
C TYR A 74 14.65 -14.14 -13.43
N ALA A 75 15.21 -14.31 -14.63
CA ALA A 75 14.44 -14.60 -15.83
C ALA A 75 14.25 -16.12 -15.97
N VAL A 76 13.10 -16.53 -16.48
CA VAL A 76 12.79 -17.94 -16.76
C VAL A 76 13.05 -18.18 -18.24
N ASP A 77 13.74 -19.28 -18.56
CA ASP A 77 13.90 -19.71 -19.96
C ASP A 77 12.52 -20.05 -20.54
N ASP A 78 12.19 -19.51 -21.71
CA ASP A 78 10.89 -19.73 -22.39
C ASP A 78 10.59 -21.22 -22.60
N SER A 79 11.63 -22.05 -22.73
CA SER A 79 11.54 -23.51 -22.89
C SER A 79 11.12 -24.26 -21.61
N LYS A 80 11.13 -23.60 -20.45
CA LYS A 80 10.71 -24.16 -19.14
C LYS A 80 9.35 -23.66 -18.67
N ILE A 81 8.76 -22.69 -19.38
CA ILE A 81 7.43 -22.17 -19.10
C ILE A 81 6.41 -23.30 -19.30
N GLY A 82 5.80 -23.76 -18.20
CA GLY A 82 4.77 -24.81 -18.21
C GLY A 82 5.25 -26.24 -17.96
N SER A 83 6.56 -26.51 -17.95
CA SER A 83 7.12 -27.82 -17.58
C SER A 83 7.64 -27.90 -16.14
N GLY A 84 7.75 -26.76 -15.45
CA GLY A 84 8.20 -26.65 -14.06
C GLY A 84 7.13 -26.13 -13.10
N SER A 85 7.44 -26.17 -11.79
CA SER A 85 6.59 -25.71 -10.68
C SER A 85 6.19 -24.22 -10.74
N GLU A 86 6.76 -23.44 -11.65
CA GLU A 86 6.58 -22.00 -11.73
C GLU A 86 5.60 -21.66 -12.86
N ARG A 87 4.36 -21.37 -12.48
CA ARG A 87 3.37 -20.80 -13.39
C ARG A 87 3.56 -19.29 -13.44
N LEU A 88 3.87 -18.76 -14.63
CA LEU A 88 3.89 -17.32 -14.84
C LEU A 88 2.46 -16.78 -14.85
N SER A 89 2.18 -15.78 -14.02
CA SER A 89 0.96 -14.98 -14.14
C SER A 89 1.01 -14.12 -15.40
N GLU A 90 -0.14 -13.87 -16.05
CA GLU A 90 -0.21 -13.01 -17.24
C GLU A 90 0.06 -11.52 -16.96
N GLY A 91 0.13 -11.14 -15.66
CA GLY A 91 0.39 -9.77 -15.22
C GLY A 91 1.84 -9.30 -15.42
N TYR A 92 2.06 -8.02 -15.10
CA TYR A 92 3.36 -7.36 -15.17
C TYR A 92 3.66 -6.69 -13.84
N ALA A 93 4.94 -6.65 -13.46
CA ALA A 93 5.39 -5.96 -12.25
C ALA A 93 6.39 -4.85 -12.60
N ILE A 94 6.22 -3.69 -11.99
CA ILE A 94 7.16 -2.56 -12.10
C ILE A 94 7.54 -2.09 -10.69
N PRO A 95 8.73 -1.50 -10.50
CA PRO A 95 9.10 -0.91 -9.23
C PRO A 95 8.10 0.18 -8.85
N GLY A 96 7.77 0.28 -7.57
CA GLY A 96 6.89 1.34 -7.07
C GLY A 96 7.44 2.72 -7.40
N PHE A 97 6.55 3.67 -7.68
CA PHE A 97 6.93 5.06 -7.83
C PHE A 97 7.38 5.62 -6.49
N TRP A 98 8.54 6.28 -6.49
CA TRP A 98 9.04 7.00 -5.32
C TRP A 98 8.84 8.49 -5.55
N ASP A 99 7.88 9.09 -4.84
CA ASP A 99 7.73 10.54 -4.80
C ASP A 99 8.60 11.10 -3.67
N GLY A 100 9.72 11.73 -4.04
CA GLY A 100 10.62 12.38 -3.09
C GLY A 100 10.15 13.76 -2.61
N HIS A 101 8.97 14.22 -3.05
CA HIS A 101 8.44 15.55 -2.77
C HIS A 101 6.92 15.55 -2.55
N GLY A 102 6.40 14.50 -1.90
CA GLY A 102 5.01 14.42 -1.49
C GLY A 102 4.76 15.13 -0.16
N HIS A 103 3.84 16.09 -0.14
CA HIS A 103 3.24 16.56 1.11
C HIS A 103 2.11 15.61 1.50
N LEU A 104 2.41 14.64 2.38
CA LEU A 104 1.48 13.57 2.78
C LEU A 104 0.14 14.04 3.39
N LEU A 105 0.02 15.32 3.77
CA LEU A 105 -1.16 15.91 4.41
C LEU A 105 -1.82 17.03 3.57
N GLN A 106 -1.38 17.26 2.33
CA GLN A 106 -1.88 18.38 1.54
C GLN A 106 -3.22 18.10 0.83
N ASP A 107 -3.61 16.83 0.74
CA ASP A 107 -4.95 16.42 0.27
C ASP A 107 -6.02 16.49 1.38
N ASP A 108 -5.58 16.70 2.63
CA ASP A 108 -6.42 17.09 3.75
C ASP A 108 -6.60 18.61 3.72
N GLU A 109 -7.21 19.10 2.63
CA GLU A 109 -7.72 20.47 2.52
C GLU A 109 -8.40 20.81 3.85
N ASP A 110 -7.86 21.80 4.56
CA ASP A 110 -8.26 22.20 5.92
C ASP A 110 -9.78 22.06 6.07
N PRO A 111 -10.29 21.28 7.04
CA PRO A 111 -11.74 21.10 7.20
C PRO A 111 -12.48 22.44 7.26
N THR A 112 -11.80 23.51 7.70
CA THR A 112 -12.31 24.88 7.65
C THR A 112 -12.46 25.43 6.22
N VAL A 113 -11.55 25.11 5.30
CA VAL A 113 -11.66 25.45 3.87
C VAL A 113 -12.78 24.66 3.21
N ARG A 114 -12.93 23.36 3.51
CA ARG A 114 -14.05 22.54 3.02
C ARG A 114 -15.40 23.04 3.50
N LEU A 115 -15.52 23.41 4.77
CA LEU A 115 -16.75 23.96 5.35
C LEU A 115 -17.07 25.35 4.80
N LYS A 116 -16.07 26.21 4.61
CA LYS A 116 -16.27 27.52 3.96
C LYS A 116 -16.74 27.37 2.52
N ARG A 117 -16.20 26.38 1.80
CA ARG A 117 -16.61 26.07 0.42
C ARG A 117 -18.04 25.53 0.39
N ALA A 118 -18.39 24.63 1.30
CA ALA A 118 -19.76 24.11 1.43
C ALA A 118 -20.77 25.21 1.79
N ALA A 119 -20.44 26.08 2.74
CA ALA A 119 -21.31 27.22 3.11
C ALA A 119 -21.47 28.23 1.97
N ALA A 120 -20.40 28.49 1.19
CA ALA A 120 -20.49 29.34 0.01
C ALA A 120 -21.40 28.73 -1.07
N TYR A 121 -21.35 27.40 -1.27
CA TYR A 121 -22.27 26.72 -2.18
C TYR A 121 -23.72 26.77 -1.70
N GLU A 122 -23.99 26.62 -0.41
CA GLU A 122 -25.36 26.71 0.13
C GLU A 122 -25.95 28.12 -0.05
N GLU A 123 -25.17 29.18 0.19
CA GLU A 123 -25.60 30.55 -0.04
C GLU A 123 -25.89 30.82 -1.53
N GLU A 124 -25.04 30.30 -2.43
CA GLU A 124 -25.19 30.44 -3.88
C GLU A 124 -26.43 29.68 -4.40
N VAL A 125 -26.64 28.44 -3.94
CA VAL A 125 -27.82 27.63 -4.27
C VAL A 125 -29.10 28.28 -3.72
N GLU A 126 -29.08 28.81 -2.49
CA GLU A 126 -30.23 29.50 -1.94
C GLU A 126 -30.55 30.78 -2.72
N ALA A 127 -29.53 31.55 -3.13
CA ALA A 127 -29.71 32.73 -3.96
C ALA A 127 -30.34 32.41 -5.33
N ILE A 128 -30.00 31.26 -5.93
CA ILE A 128 -30.59 30.78 -7.18
C ILE A 128 -32.03 30.27 -6.97
N LEU A 129 -32.30 29.55 -5.89
CA LEU A 129 -33.60 28.90 -5.67
C LEU A 129 -34.67 29.85 -5.09
N LYS A 130 -34.29 30.86 -4.31
CA LYS A 130 -35.21 31.82 -3.67
C LYS A 130 -36.13 32.58 -4.65
N PRO A 131 -35.67 33.09 -5.79
CA PRO A 131 -36.56 33.67 -6.80
C PRO A 131 -37.44 32.62 -7.51
N LEU A 132 -36.96 31.38 -7.64
CA LEU A 132 -37.70 30.28 -8.27
C LEU A 132 -38.85 29.75 -7.39
N ARG A 133 -38.69 29.73 -6.05
CA ARG A 133 -39.76 29.35 -5.10
C ARG A 133 -40.96 30.29 -5.10
N ARG A 134 -40.79 31.53 -5.61
CA ARG A 134 -41.86 32.53 -5.68
C ARG A 134 -42.63 32.54 -6.99
N LYS A 135 -42.17 31.81 -8.01
CA LYS A 135 -42.87 31.69 -9.30
C LYS A 135 -43.85 30.50 -9.24
N PRO A 136 -45.12 30.67 -9.63
CA PRO A 136 -46.02 29.53 -9.79
C PRO A 136 -45.51 28.63 -10.93
N PHE A 137 -45.58 27.31 -10.74
CA PHE A 137 -44.88 26.28 -11.53
C PHE A 137 -45.04 26.41 -13.07
N HIS A 138 -46.18 26.93 -13.53
CA HIS A 138 -46.50 27.13 -14.95
C HIS A 138 -45.81 28.35 -15.59
N LYS A 139 -45.04 29.14 -14.83
CA LYS A 139 -44.31 30.33 -15.31
C LYS A 139 -42.78 30.19 -15.26
N ILE A 140 -42.28 28.98 -15.05
CA ILE A 140 -40.84 28.69 -15.02
C ILE A 140 -40.44 28.19 -16.41
N ASN A 141 -39.56 28.92 -17.09
CA ASN A 141 -39.04 28.52 -18.40
C ASN A 141 -37.91 27.49 -18.22
N ALA A 142 -37.90 26.44 -19.04
CA ALA A 142 -36.89 25.37 -18.97
C ALA A 142 -35.45 25.85 -19.21
N SER A 143 -35.27 27.00 -19.86
CA SER A 143 -33.96 27.64 -20.07
C SER A 143 -33.40 28.37 -18.84
N GLU A 144 -34.21 28.56 -17.78
CA GLU A 144 -33.80 29.23 -16.53
C GLU A 144 -33.38 28.24 -15.42
N LEU A 145 -33.48 26.93 -15.65
CA LEU A 145 -33.01 25.90 -14.71
C LEU A 145 -31.68 25.33 -15.20
N SER A 146 -30.62 25.47 -14.39
CA SER A 146 -29.42 24.64 -14.58
C SER A 146 -29.78 23.17 -14.31
N ALA A 147 -29.08 22.24 -14.97
CA ALA A 147 -29.35 20.80 -14.88
C ALA A 147 -29.35 20.26 -13.44
N ASP A 148 -28.57 20.89 -12.55
CA ASP A 148 -28.43 20.48 -11.15
C ASP A 148 -29.64 20.89 -10.28
N ALA A 149 -30.31 22.00 -10.62
CA ALA A 149 -31.53 22.46 -9.95
C ALA A 149 -32.75 21.59 -10.30
N VAL A 150 -32.75 20.95 -11.48
CA VAL A 150 -33.79 20.00 -11.89
C VAL A 150 -33.71 18.73 -11.06
N ALA A 151 -32.50 18.21 -10.80
CA ALA A 151 -32.31 16.98 -10.03
C ALA A 151 -32.85 17.09 -8.59
N LEU A 152 -32.59 18.22 -7.92
CA LEU A 152 -33.03 18.45 -6.54
C LEU A 152 -34.56 18.65 -6.40
N LYS A 153 -35.20 19.23 -7.42
CA LYS A 153 -36.67 19.42 -7.43
C LYS A 153 -37.42 18.13 -7.77
N VAL A 154 -36.81 17.26 -8.59
CA VAL A 154 -37.36 15.94 -8.92
C VAL A 154 -37.40 15.05 -7.68
N GLU A 155 -36.38 15.08 -6.80
CA GLU A 155 -36.42 14.32 -5.55
C GLU A 155 -37.47 14.82 -4.55
N GLU A 156 -37.70 16.14 -4.43
CA GLU A 156 -38.77 16.70 -3.59
C GLU A 156 -40.18 16.28 -4.10
N CYS A 157 -40.35 16.12 -5.42
CA CYS A 157 -41.58 15.61 -6.02
C CYS A 157 -41.74 14.08 -5.90
N ILE A 158 -40.65 13.31 -5.84
CA ILE A 158 -40.69 11.86 -5.63
C ILE A 158 -40.93 11.53 -4.15
N GLY A 159 -40.36 12.30 -3.22
CA GLY A 159 -40.55 12.16 -1.77
C GLY A 159 -41.96 12.48 -1.26
N LEU A 160 -42.78 13.18 -2.06
CA LEU A 160 -44.19 13.45 -1.74
C LEU A 160 -45.15 12.33 -2.20
N ARG A 161 -44.67 11.24 -2.83
CA ARG A 161 -45.50 10.09 -3.24
C ARG A 161 -45.43 8.86 -2.34
N GLN A 162 -44.62 8.86 -1.28
CA GLN A 162 -44.68 7.83 -0.25
C GLN A 162 -45.42 8.38 0.97
N GLY A 163 -46.76 8.35 0.89
CA GLY A 163 -47.60 8.43 2.08
C GLY A 163 -47.40 7.17 2.93
N PRO A 164 -47.59 7.22 4.26
CA PRO A 164 -47.55 6.04 5.10
C PRO A 164 -48.69 5.10 4.73
N ASP A 165 -48.36 3.84 4.46
CA ASP A 165 -49.34 2.74 4.42
C ASP A 165 -50.10 2.67 5.75
N VAL A 166 -51.42 2.91 5.69
CA VAL A 166 -52.46 2.35 6.55
C VAL A 166 -53.69 2.06 5.71
#